data_AF-A0A8H7NGA9-F1
#
_entry.id   AF-A0A8H7NGA9-F1
#
_cell.length_a   1.000
_cell.length_b   1.000
_cell.length_c   1.000
_cell.angle_alpha   90.00
_cell.angle_beta   90.00
_cell.angle_gamma   90.00
#
_symmetry.space_group_name_H-M   'P 1'
#
loop_
_entity.id
_entity.type
_entity.pdbx_description
1 polymer ?
#
loop_
_entity_poly.entity_id
_entity_poly.type
_entity_poly.pdbx_seq_one_letter_code
_entity_poly.pdbx_strand_id
1 'polypeptide(L)'
;MYYCRPHQGDGEADGMDSQRGGRDGPNPARAHLPWHDVHVCQRSHGEHRTLEDYPPDAQGLSASRTYGRMVDFDFLLDFMLQTPGMHMSSDRGITSQGAKDDAGLMFRYREKENAEGSPWTEDYKPGTFILLTHAADAFPEGGRAGFLRWLKSRCTLGLVDSHEHHHGLDAIWDKFGKCFVVVDSIIHYEPIYRAFLRRLMSVLKNDGVNWAELRFTWSLNYCRDRQEEPEKDYTHMFQVIEEEVARFKASPEGEGFWGLTTIWTSLRSNPTRPLVESMDHCITTKIQFPHLIAGYDVVGFEDFGRPLVDLLPELFWFRKQCAEEGVNLPFFFHAGETLGDGTATDSNLYDAILLGTRRIGHAYSLYKHPLLIDMVKEKRILVESRARSPMSLCNDDPAMLGQDTSGMSHDFWQALQGWDNLGLAGLGSLAENSVRWSAFEDEGQAEWIKGVREASLGDGIKAKRIKEWQVEWEKFCLWIVTEYGEEFDPDVAVSKPVDEESAI
;
A
#
# COMPACT_ATOMS: atom_id res chain seq x y z
N MET A 1 8.25 -2.47 -10.09
CA MET A 1 9.08 -3.62 -9.67
C MET A 1 10.47 -3.44 -10.24
N TYR A 2 11.47 -3.13 -9.41
CA TYR A 2 12.84 -2.91 -9.87
C TYR A 2 13.79 -3.90 -9.18
N TYR A 3 14.35 -4.84 -9.95
CA TYR A 3 15.51 -5.63 -9.56
C TYR A 3 16.76 -4.88 -10.02
N CYS A 4 17.59 -4.40 -9.09
CA CYS A 4 18.93 -3.94 -9.42
C CYS A 4 19.87 -5.15 -9.51
N ARG A 5 20.39 -5.44 -10.71
CA ARG A 5 21.64 -6.23 -10.82
C ARG A 5 22.82 -5.30 -10.54
N PRO A 6 23.83 -5.72 -9.75
CA PRO A 6 25.08 -4.97 -9.62
C PRO A 6 25.86 -5.01 -10.94
N HIS A 7 26.28 -3.84 -11.41
CA HIS A 7 27.20 -3.69 -12.54
C HIS A 7 28.58 -4.25 -12.16
N GLN A 8 29.06 -5.28 -12.87
CA GLN A 8 30.49 -5.58 -12.94
C GLN A 8 31.11 -4.59 -13.94
N GLY A 9 32.05 -3.80 -13.47
CA GLY A 9 32.89 -2.95 -14.30
C GLY A 9 34.19 -3.68 -14.60
N ASP A 10 34.44 -3.96 -15.88
CA ASP A 10 35.74 -4.36 -16.40
C ASP A 10 36.68 -3.14 -16.41
N GLY A 11 37.88 -3.30 -15.86
CA GLY A 11 38.95 -2.32 -15.91
C GLY A 11 40.27 -2.93 -15.44
N GLU A 12 41.15 -3.23 -16.39
CA GLU A 12 42.47 -3.81 -16.19
C GLU A 12 43.47 -2.89 -15.47
N ALA A 13 44.23 -3.53 -14.57
CA ALA A 13 45.66 -3.39 -14.21
C ALA A 13 46.37 -2.02 -14.19
N ASP A 14 46.92 -1.67 -13.02
CA ASP A 14 48.38 -1.67 -12.82
C ASP A 14 48.79 -1.60 -11.33
N GLY A 15 49.91 -2.24 -10.99
CA GLY A 15 50.22 -2.74 -9.64
C GLY A 15 51.03 -1.83 -8.69
N MET A 16 51.12 -2.25 -7.42
CA MET A 16 52.37 -2.39 -6.66
C MET A 16 52.11 -2.93 -5.24
N ASP A 17 53.00 -3.82 -4.84
CA ASP A 17 53.06 -4.63 -3.61
C ASP A 17 53.54 -3.83 -2.38
N SER A 18 52.97 -4.08 -1.20
CA SER A 18 53.73 -4.32 0.05
C SER A 18 52.84 -4.44 1.32
N GLN A 19 52.85 -5.68 1.83
CA GLN A 19 52.63 -6.17 3.19
C GLN A 19 52.34 -5.18 4.35
N ARG A 20 51.20 -5.38 5.03
CA ARG A 20 51.12 -5.41 6.51
C ARG A 20 50.08 -6.44 6.96
N GLY A 21 50.52 -7.43 7.74
CA GLY A 21 49.66 -8.39 8.42
C GLY A 21 48.91 -7.76 9.59
N GLY A 22 47.63 -8.11 9.71
CA GLY A 22 46.75 -7.79 10.82
C GLY A 22 45.56 -8.74 10.78
N ARG A 23 45.27 -9.38 11.90
CA ARG A 23 44.29 -10.47 12.07
C ARG A 23 42.88 -9.96 11.81
N ASP A 24 42.09 -10.68 11.02
CA ASP A 24 40.62 -10.73 11.13
C ASP A 24 40.16 -12.09 10.62
N GLY A 25 39.49 -12.85 11.50
CA GLY A 25 39.01 -14.20 11.23
C GLY A 25 37.82 -14.23 10.27
N PRO A 26 37.44 -15.41 9.74
CA PRO A 26 36.30 -15.53 8.87
C PRO A 26 35.00 -15.18 9.63
N ASN A 27 34.27 -14.20 9.11
CA ASN A 27 32.90 -13.87 9.52
C ASN A 27 31.97 -15.05 9.12
N PRO A 28 31.33 -15.77 10.05
CA PRO A 28 30.56 -16.98 9.74
C PRO A 28 29.15 -16.73 9.15
N ALA A 29 28.77 -15.50 8.78
CA ALA A 29 27.41 -15.20 8.30
C ALA A 29 27.16 -15.53 6.81
N ARG A 30 27.90 -16.44 6.20
CA ARG A 30 27.68 -16.88 4.80
C ARG A 30 27.86 -18.38 4.66
N ALA A 31 26.93 -19.14 5.26
CA ALA A 31 26.74 -20.54 4.93
C ALA A 31 25.60 -20.67 3.90
N HIS A 32 25.84 -21.53 2.92
CA HIS A 32 25.08 -21.75 1.70
C HIS A 32 23.57 -21.99 1.91
N LEU A 33 22.74 -21.19 1.24
CA LEU A 33 21.33 -21.48 0.95
C LEU A 33 21.24 -22.10 -0.45
N PRO A 34 20.54 -23.23 -0.66
CA PRO A 34 20.46 -23.86 -1.96
C PRO A 34 19.41 -23.15 -2.82
N TRP A 35 19.85 -22.36 -3.81
CA TRP A 35 19.02 -21.90 -4.92
C TRP A 35 19.50 -22.57 -6.21
N HIS A 36 18.69 -23.49 -6.74
CA HIS A 36 18.77 -23.86 -8.16
C HIS A 36 17.62 -23.17 -8.89
N ASP A 37 18.00 -22.26 -9.79
CA ASP A 37 17.36 -21.81 -11.03
C ASP A 37 15.81 -21.73 -11.14
N VAL A 38 15.34 -20.47 -11.09
CA VAL A 38 14.36 -19.81 -11.98
C VAL A 38 13.09 -20.59 -12.39
N HIS A 39 11.97 -20.38 -11.68
CA HIS A 39 10.73 -19.86 -12.26
C HIS A 39 9.72 -19.33 -11.23
N VAL A 40 8.98 -18.32 -11.68
CA VAL A 40 8.19 -17.33 -10.95
C VAL A 40 6.77 -17.85 -10.68
N CYS A 41 6.29 -17.60 -9.45
CA CYS A 41 4.90 -17.52 -8.98
C CYS A 41 3.91 -18.65 -9.31
N GLN A 42 3.29 -19.16 -8.24
CA GLN A 42 2.05 -19.95 -8.15
C GLN A 42 2.09 -21.45 -8.58
N ARG A 43 1.85 -22.27 -7.54
CA ARG A 43 1.54 -23.71 -7.46
C ARG A 43 2.70 -24.71 -7.50
N SER A 44 3.04 -25.21 -6.30
CA SER A 44 3.30 -26.64 -6.10
C SER A 44 2.30 -27.18 -5.06
N HIS A 45 1.51 -28.19 -5.46
CA HIS A 45 0.96 -29.13 -4.50
C HIS A 45 2.12 -30.02 -4.04
N GLY A 46 2.36 -30.07 -2.74
CA GLY A 46 3.42 -30.87 -2.11
C GLY A 46 4.34 -29.99 -1.27
N GLU A 47 3.98 -29.85 0.01
CA GLU A 47 4.86 -29.56 1.15
C GLU A 47 5.81 -28.34 1.02
N HIS A 48 5.27 -27.12 1.06
CA HIS A 48 6.00 -25.93 1.52
C HIS A 48 5.05 -24.98 2.24
N ARG A 49 5.35 -24.68 3.50
CA ARG A 49 4.67 -23.68 4.33
C ARG A 49 5.15 -22.29 3.92
N THR A 50 4.21 -21.45 3.49
CA THR A 50 4.45 -20.04 3.15
C THR A 50 4.68 -19.24 4.44
N LEU A 51 5.12 -17.99 4.33
CA LEU A 51 5.08 -17.03 5.44
C LEU A 51 3.65 -16.71 5.93
N GLU A 52 2.66 -17.54 5.59
CA GLU A 52 1.25 -17.44 6.00
C GLU A 52 0.90 -18.48 7.09
N ASP A 53 1.82 -19.39 7.43
CA ASP A 53 1.64 -20.45 8.44
C ASP A 53 2.14 -20.05 9.86
N TYR A 54 2.33 -18.76 10.13
CA TYR A 54 2.75 -18.28 11.46
C TYR A 54 1.58 -18.27 12.45
N PRO A 55 1.84 -18.42 13.77
CA PRO A 55 0.83 -18.11 14.77
C PRO A 55 0.35 -16.65 14.58
N PRO A 56 -0.97 -16.38 14.62
CA PRO A 56 -1.58 -15.07 14.32
C PRO A 56 -1.15 -13.92 15.25
N ASP A 57 -0.35 -14.21 16.28
CA ASP A 57 -0.11 -13.36 17.44
C ASP A 57 1.18 -12.51 17.32
N ALA A 58 1.74 -12.32 16.12
CA ALA A 58 3.16 -11.96 16.01
C ALA A 58 3.60 -11.15 14.79
N GLN A 59 2.71 -10.40 14.11
CA GLN A 59 3.06 -9.63 12.92
C GLN A 59 2.59 -8.16 12.98
N GLY A 60 3.23 -7.27 12.21
CA GLY A 60 3.40 -5.83 12.47
C GLY A 60 2.14 -4.97 12.63
N LEU A 61 2.21 -3.91 13.46
CA LEU A 61 1.03 -3.34 14.13
C LEU A 61 0.50 -1.99 13.61
N SER A 62 1.03 -1.45 12.52
CA SER A 62 0.50 -0.23 11.91
C SER A 62 0.99 -0.06 10.48
N ALA A 63 0.17 0.51 9.60
CA ALA A 63 0.58 0.86 8.23
C ALA A 63 -0.25 2.04 7.69
N SER A 64 0.42 2.96 7.00
CA SER A 64 -0.18 3.96 6.11
C SER A 64 -0.34 3.32 4.73
N ARG A 65 -1.50 3.43 4.06
CA ARG A 65 -1.85 2.62 2.86
C ARG A 65 -2.84 3.36 1.97
N THR A 66 -3.18 2.88 0.76
CA THR A 66 -4.22 3.52 -0.06
C THR A 66 -5.51 2.69 -0.17
N TYR A 67 -6.66 3.36 -0.04
CA TYR A 67 -7.92 2.79 0.46
C TYR A 67 -8.62 1.76 -0.45
N GLY A 68 -8.46 1.79 -1.77
CA GLY A 68 -9.15 0.87 -2.70
C GLY A 68 -8.36 -0.36 -3.14
N ARG A 69 -7.14 -0.52 -2.63
CA ARG A 69 -6.07 -1.25 -3.34
C ARG A 69 -5.52 -2.41 -2.51
N MET A 70 -6.35 -2.80 -1.54
CA MET A 70 -6.04 -3.67 -0.41
C MET A 70 -7.09 -4.80 -0.25
N VAL A 71 -7.74 -5.22 -1.33
CA VAL A 71 -8.59 -6.40 -1.28
C VAL A 71 -8.26 -7.33 -2.43
N ASP A 72 -8.18 -8.61 -2.06
CA ASP A 72 -8.29 -9.78 -2.92
C ASP A 72 -9.31 -9.55 -4.05
N PHE A 73 -8.80 -9.28 -5.25
CA PHE A 73 -9.65 -8.96 -6.40
C PHE A 73 -10.53 -10.14 -6.80
N ASP A 74 -10.14 -11.38 -6.53
CA ASP A 74 -10.99 -12.53 -6.81
C ASP A 74 -12.25 -12.45 -5.94
N PHE A 75 -12.10 -12.20 -4.64
CA PHE A 75 -13.24 -11.95 -3.74
C PHE A 75 -14.11 -10.78 -4.21
N LEU A 76 -13.50 -9.63 -4.53
CA LEU A 76 -14.26 -8.43 -4.88
C LEU A 76 -15.07 -8.61 -6.17
N LEU A 77 -14.45 -9.19 -7.21
CA LEU A 77 -15.09 -9.40 -8.50
C LEU A 77 -16.19 -10.47 -8.42
N ASP A 78 -15.97 -11.54 -7.64
CA ASP A 78 -16.99 -12.56 -7.39
C ASP A 78 -18.18 -11.98 -6.60
N PHE A 79 -17.92 -11.17 -5.57
CA PHE A 79 -18.96 -10.51 -4.79
C PHE A 79 -19.77 -9.54 -5.65
N MET A 80 -19.10 -8.77 -6.52
CA MET A 80 -19.77 -7.87 -7.47
C MET A 80 -20.69 -8.64 -8.43
N LEU A 81 -20.25 -9.78 -8.97
CA LEU A 81 -21.09 -10.61 -9.85
C LEU A 81 -22.32 -11.20 -9.14
N GLN A 82 -22.21 -11.46 -7.83
CA GLN A 82 -23.31 -11.96 -7.01
C GLN A 82 -24.26 -10.84 -6.55
N THR A 83 -23.85 -9.58 -6.68
CA THR A 83 -24.64 -8.42 -6.25
C THR A 83 -25.73 -8.12 -7.30
N PRO A 84 -27.03 -8.23 -6.95
CA PRO A 84 -28.12 -7.98 -7.90
C PRO A 84 -28.13 -6.53 -8.41
N GLY A 85 -28.55 -6.36 -9.67
CA GLY A 85 -28.69 -5.04 -10.30
C GLY A 85 -27.38 -4.39 -10.75
N MET A 86 -26.24 -5.08 -10.64
CA MET A 86 -24.96 -4.57 -11.15
C MET A 86 -24.93 -4.60 -12.67
N HIS A 87 -24.48 -3.50 -13.26
CA HIS A 87 -24.30 -3.30 -14.70
C HIS A 87 -22.87 -2.86 -14.98
N MET A 88 -22.39 -3.20 -16.17
CA MET A 88 -21.13 -2.77 -16.73
C MET A 88 -21.40 -1.84 -17.92
N SER A 89 -20.59 -0.79 -18.05
CA SER A 89 -20.51 0.01 -19.27
C SER A 89 -19.05 0.13 -19.70
N SER A 90 -18.86 0.37 -21.00
CA SER A 90 -17.59 0.75 -21.59
C SER A 90 -17.71 2.02 -22.42
N ASP A 91 -16.63 2.81 -22.49
CA ASP A 91 -16.46 3.97 -23.36
C ASP A 91 -16.37 3.61 -24.86
N ARG A 92 -16.27 2.33 -25.21
CA ARG A 92 -16.15 1.83 -26.59
C ARG A 92 -16.67 0.40 -26.73
N GLY A 93 -16.85 -0.07 -27.96
CA GLY A 93 -17.04 -1.50 -28.22
C GLY A 93 -15.73 -2.28 -28.00
N ILE A 94 -15.80 -3.43 -27.33
CA ILE A 94 -14.65 -4.24 -26.92
C ILE A 94 -14.55 -5.46 -27.86
N THR A 95 -14.19 -5.20 -29.12
CA THR A 95 -14.15 -6.21 -30.21
C THR A 95 -12.75 -6.63 -30.63
N SER A 96 -11.71 -6.01 -30.06
CA SER A 96 -10.29 -6.27 -30.37
C SER A 96 -9.44 -6.34 -29.11
N GLN A 97 -8.23 -6.87 -29.20
CA GLN A 97 -7.30 -6.92 -28.07
C GLN A 97 -6.95 -5.52 -27.55
N GLY A 98 -6.64 -4.56 -28.43
CA GLY A 98 -6.37 -3.18 -28.00
C GLY A 98 -7.58 -2.54 -27.29
N ALA A 99 -8.80 -2.82 -27.74
CA ALA A 99 -9.99 -2.36 -27.03
C ALA A 99 -10.14 -3.03 -25.65
N LYS A 100 -9.78 -4.31 -25.51
CA LYS A 100 -9.75 -5.00 -24.22
C LYS A 100 -8.74 -4.42 -23.25
N ASP A 101 -7.64 -3.88 -23.75
CA ASP A 101 -6.57 -3.31 -22.93
C ASP A 101 -6.90 -1.87 -22.52
N ASP A 102 -7.52 -1.09 -23.41
CA ASP A 102 -7.71 0.36 -23.22
C ASP A 102 -9.11 0.82 -22.84
N ALA A 103 -10.14 -0.02 -22.99
CA ALA A 103 -11.52 0.38 -22.72
C ALA A 103 -11.68 0.94 -21.30
N GLY A 104 -12.23 2.14 -21.15
CA GLY A 104 -12.66 2.68 -19.87
C GLY A 104 -13.89 1.91 -19.40
N LEU A 105 -13.84 1.31 -18.22
CA LEU A 105 -14.93 0.51 -17.66
C LEU A 105 -15.58 1.25 -16.50
N MET A 106 -16.89 1.14 -16.39
CA MET A 106 -17.63 1.61 -15.21
C MET A 106 -18.66 0.58 -14.78
N PHE A 107 -18.72 0.31 -13.48
CA PHE A 107 -19.72 -0.56 -12.88
C PHE A 107 -20.72 0.26 -12.06
N ARG A 108 -22.02 -0.06 -12.17
CA ARG A 108 -23.10 0.65 -11.48
C ARG A 108 -24.28 -0.23 -11.16
N TYR A 109 -24.94 0.04 -10.04
CA TYR A 109 -26.28 -0.44 -9.80
C TYR A 109 -27.28 0.26 -10.75
N ARG A 110 -28.22 -0.50 -11.30
CA ARG A 110 -29.43 0.00 -11.97
C ARG A 110 -30.62 -0.82 -11.51
N GLU A 111 -31.72 -0.16 -11.18
CA GLU A 111 -32.96 -0.81 -10.76
C GLU A 111 -33.58 -1.61 -11.91
N LYS A 112 -33.56 -1.03 -13.12
CA LYS A 112 -34.03 -1.72 -14.33
C LYS A 112 -32.87 -2.45 -14.99
N GLU A 113 -32.98 -3.78 -15.05
CA GLU A 113 -32.03 -4.61 -15.77
C GLU A 113 -32.07 -4.33 -17.28
N ASN A 114 -30.89 -4.27 -17.89
CA ASN A 114 -30.72 -4.18 -19.33
C ASN A 114 -29.81 -5.30 -19.85
N ALA A 115 -30.40 -6.35 -20.43
CA ALA A 115 -29.67 -7.43 -21.10
C ALA A 115 -29.73 -7.31 -22.64
N GLU A 116 -30.14 -6.15 -23.17
CA GLU A 116 -30.20 -5.92 -24.61
C GLU A 116 -28.85 -5.41 -25.14
N GLY A 117 -28.27 -6.12 -26.11
CA GLY A 117 -26.96 -5.81 -26.67
C GLY A 117 -25.81 -6.48 -25.91
N SER A 118 -24.58 -6.12 -26.28
CA SER A 118 -23.36 -6.68 -25.72
C SER A 118 -22.20 -5.70 -25.88
N PRO A 119 -21.35 -5.46 -24.87
CA PRO A 119 -20.14 -4.65 -25.04
C PRO A 119 -19.10 -5.33 -25.95
N TRP A 120 -19.29 -6.60 -26.29
CA TRP A 120 -18.37 -7.41 -27.09
C TRP A 120 -18.64 -7.35 -28.61
N THR A 121 -19.58 -6.51 -29.05
CA THR A 121 -20.00 -6.41 -30.46
C THR A 121 -19.78 -5.01 -31.04
N GLU A 122 -19.68 -4.91 -32.37
CA GLU A 122 -19.39 -3.64 -33.07
C GLU A 122 -20.54 -2.63 -32.98
N ASP A 123 -21.78 -3.10 -32.79
CA ASP A 123 -22.98 -2.28 -32.67
C ASP A 123 -23.21 -1.74 -31.24
N TYR A 124 -22.34 -2.07 -30.30
CA TYR A 124 -22.37 -1.53 -28.95
C TYR A 124 -22.30 0.00 -28.97
N LYS A 125 -23.22 0.64 -28.26
CA LYS A 125 -23.23 2.10 -28.08
C LYS A 125 -22.44 2.46 -26.82
N PRO A 126 -21.33 3.23 -26.94
CA PRO A 126 -20.56 3.71 -25.79
C PRO A 126 -21.41 4.27 -24.65
N GLY A 127 -21.05 3.93 -23.41
CA GLY A 127 -21.74 4.35 -22.20
C GLY A 127 -23.05 3.60 -21.90
N THR A 128 -23.45 2.63 -22.72
CA THR A 128 -24.64 1.81 -22.43
C THR A 128 -24.35 0.85 -21.29
N PHE A 129 -25.15 0.92 -20.22
CA PHE A 129 -25.06 -0.02 -19.12
C PHE A 129 -25.78 -1.32 -19.48
N ILE A 130 -25.03 -2.43 -19.44
CA ILE A 130 -25.47 -3.79 -19.70
C ILE A 130 -25.38 -4.59 -18.41
N LEU A 131 -26.37 -5.44 -18.12
CA LEU A 131 -26.42 -6.30 -16.94
C LEU A 131 -25.10 -7.08 -16.84
N LEU A 132 -24.43 -6.97 -15.69
CA LEU A 132 -23.06 -7.47 -15.51
C LEU A 132 -22.97 -8.97 -15.75
N THR A 133 -23.92 -9.75 -15.23
CA THR A 133 -23.95 -11.20 -15.40
C THR A 133 -24.13 -11.60 -16.86
N HIS A 134 -24.99 -10.89 -17.60
CA HIS A 134 -25.17 -11.08 -19.04
C HIS A 134 -23.90 -10.74 -19.83
N ALA A 135 -23.26 -9.60 -19.54
CA ALA A 135 -22.00 -9.23 -20.15
C ALA A 135 -20.90 -10.27 -19.85
N ALA A 136 -20.78 -10.74 -18.60
CA ALA A 136 -19.80 -11.74 -18.22
C ALA A 136 -20.03 -13.09 -18.91
N ASP A 137 -21.27 -13.54 -19.00
CA ASP A 137 -21.61 -14.82 -19.64
C ASP A 137 -21.39 -14.80 -21.15
N ALA A 138 -21.64 -13.64 -21.79
CA ALA A 138 -21.43 -13.44 -23.22
C ALA A 138 -19.96 -13.18 -23.61
N PHE A 139 -19.03 -13.18 -22.65
CA PHE A 139 -17.62 -12.87 -22.93
C PHE A 139 -17.01 -13.90 -23.91
N PRO A 140 -16.38 -13.46 -25.02
CA PRO A 140 -16.03 -14.34 -26.14
C PRO A 140 -14.95 -15.37 -25.80
N GLU A 141 -14.07 -15.08 -24.83
CA GLU A 141 -12.91 -15.92 -24.51
C GLU A 141 -13.11 -16.72 -23.22
N GLY A 142 -14.02 -17.70 -23.29
CA GLY A 142 -14.27 -18.61 -22.17
C GLY A 142 -15.37 -18.16 -21.20
N GLY A 143 -16.31 -17.32 -21.68
CA GLY A 143 -17.48 -16.88 -20.92
C GLY A 143 -17.11 -16.22 -19.60
N ARG A 144 -17.93 -16.44 -18.57
CA ARG A 144 -17.77 -15.82 -17.25
C ARG A 144 -16.38 -16.00 -16.62
N ALA A 145 -15.79 -17.19 -16.74
CA ALA A 145 -14.46 -17.44 -16.20
C ALA A 145 -13.37 -16.66 -16.96
N GLY A 146 -13.54 -16.49 -18.28
CA GLY A 146 -12.69 -15.63 -19.09
C GLY A 146 -12.84 -14.15 -18.73
N PHE A 147 -14.08 -13.71 -18.54
CA PHE A 147 -14.41 -12.34 -18.14
C PHE A 147 -13.74 -11.97 -16.82
N LEU A 148 -13.82 -12.83 -15.81
CA LEU A 148 -13.19 -12.59 -14.50
C LEU A 148 -11.67 -12.47 -14.60
N ARG A 149 -11.00 -13.34 -15.36
CA ARG A 149 -9.55 -13.23 -15.59
C ARG A 149 -9.17 -11.93 -16.29
N TRP A 150 -9.92 -11.55 -17.32
CA TRP A 150 -9.70 -10.30 -18.04
C TRP A 150 -9.97 -9.08 -17.13
N LEU A 151 -11.06 -9.08 -16.38
CA LEU A 151 -11.40 -7.97 -15.48
C LEU A 151 -10.36 -7.85 -14.35
N LYS A 152 -9.86 -8.97 -13.81
CA LYS A 152 -8.74 -8.96 -12.86
C LYS A 152 -7.50 -8.29 -13.47
N SER A 153 -7.15 -8.60 -14.72
CA SER A 153 -6.02 -7.92 -15.39
C SER A 153 -6.27 -6.43 -15.67
N ARG A 154 -7.52 -5.97 -15.64
CA ARG A 154 -7.87 -4.54 -15.67
C ARG A 154 -7.78 -3.87 -14.29
N CYS A 155 -7.66 -4.63 -13.21
CA CYS A 155 -7.50 -4.14 -11.85
C CYS A 155 -6.05 -4.24 -11.34
N THR A 156 -5.17 -4.98 -12.01
CA THR A 156 -3.80 -5.27 -11.55
C THR A 156 -2.73 -4.93 -12.58
N LEU A 157 -1.55 -4.55 -12.11
CA LEU A 157 -0.29 -4.65 -12.84
C LEU A 157 0.22 -6.09 -12.75
N GLY A 158 0.34 -6.74 -13.90
CA GLY A 158 0.77 -8.12 -14.02
C GLY A 158 2.27 -8.27 -14.26
N LEU A 159 2.73 -9.52 -14.31
CA LEU A 159 4.12 -9.87 -14.59
C LEU A 159 4.60 -9.32 -15.95
N VAL A 160 3.74 -9.36 -16.97
CA VAL A 160 4.06 -8.85 -18.31
C VAL A 160 4.46 -7.37 -18.25
N ASP A 161 3.72 -6.56 -17.51
CA ASP A 161 4.00 -5.12 -17.36
C ASP A 161 5.38 -4.88 -16.73
N SER A 162 5.80 -5.76 -15.82
CA SER A 162 7.12 -5.67 -15.20
C SER A 162 8.26 -5.99 -16.17
N HIS A 163 8.02 -6.83 -17.17
CA HIS A 163 8.99 -7.15 -18.22
C HIS A 163 9.01 -6.08 -19.32
N GLU A 164 7.91 -5.36 -19.52
CA GLU A 164 7.76 -4.28 -20.51
C GLU A 164 8.25 -2.91 -20.02
N HIS A 165 9.15 -2.87 -19.05
CA HIS A 165 9.78 -1.65 -18.51
C HIS A 165 10.40 -0.71 -19.58
N HIS A 166 10.71 -1.22 -20.77
CA HIS A 166 11.22 -0.44 -21.90
C HIS A 166 10.19 0.55 -22.47
N HIS A 167 8.90 0.42 -22.16
CA HIS A 167 7.87 1.42 -22.49
C HIS A 167 7.95 2.69 -21.64
N GLY A 168 8.77 2.70 -20.57
CA GLY A 168 9.00 3.87 -19.72
C GLY A 168 7.97 4.05 -18.61
N LEU A 169 8.21 5.05 -17.76
CA LEU A 169 7.39 5.34 -16.58
C LEU A 169 5.95 5.78 -16.95
N ASP A 170 5.81 6.50 -18.06
CA ASP A 170 4.53 7.05 -18.50
C ASP A 170 3.53 5.93 -18.82
N ALA A 171 3.99 4.87 -19.50
CA ALA A 171 3.15 3.74 -19.88
C ALA A 171 2.63 2.97 -18.66
N ILE A 172 3.48 2.74 -17.65
CA ILE A 172 3.06 2.03 -16.45
C ILE A 172 2.12 2.87 -15.58
N TRP A 173 2.34 4.19 -15.50
CA TRP A 173 1.46 5.11 -14.78
C TRP A 173 0.10 5.28 -15.46
N ASP A 174 0.05 5.29 -16.80
CA ASP A 174 -1.22 5.28 -17.55
C ASP A 174 -2.03 4.02 -17.25
N LYS A 175 -1.39 2.84 -17.29
CA LYS A 175 -2.05 1.57 -16.91
C LYS A 175 -2.52 1.60 -15.46
N PHE A 176 -1.68 2.07 -14.55
CA PHE A 176 -1.99 2.15 -13.14
C PHE A 176 -3.19 3.06 -12.86
N GLY A 177 -3.22 4.23 -13.52
CA GLY A 177 -4.36 5.15 -13.52
C GLY A 177 -5.65 4.48 -13.97
N LYS A 178 -5.60 3.72 -15.07
CA LYS A 178 -6.76 2.96 -15.59
C LYS A 178 -7.27 1.93 -14.58
N CYS A 179 -6.39 1.25 -13.85
CA CYS A 179 -6.81 0.30 -12.82
C CYS A 179 -7.62 0.97 -11.70
N PHE A 180 -7.25 2.19 -11.27
CA PHE A 180 -8.03 2.92 -10.27
C PHE A 180 -9.45 3.18 -10.73
N VAL A 181 -9.62 3.73 -11.94
CA VAL A 181 -10.96 4.04 -12.47
C VAL A 181 -11.89 2.83 -12.42
N VAL A 182 -11.36 1.64 -12.77
CA VAL A 182 -12.11 0.38 -12.72
C VAL A 182 -12.51 0.04 -11.30
N VAL A 183 -11.53 -0.08 -10.40
CA VAL A 183 -11.74 -0.52 -9.01
C VAL A 183 -12.65 0.46 -8.25
N ASP A 184 -12.45 1.75 -8.45
CA ASP A 184 -13.23 2.82 -7.84
C ASP A 184 -14.71 2.65 -8.23
N SER A 185 -15.01 2.44 -9.51
CA SER A 185 -16.40 2.26 -9.93
C SER A 185 -17.09 1.03 -9.30
N ILE A 186 -16.32 0.01 -8.91
CA ILE A 186 -16.83 -1.20 -8.23
C ILE A 186 -17.16 -0.90 -6.77
N ILE A 187 -16.23 -0.29 -6.03
CA ILE A 187 -16.36 -0.07 -4.58
C ILE A 187 -17.23 1.14 -4.21
N HIS A 188 -17.68 1.94 -5.18
CA HIS A 188 -18.60 3.07 -4.96
C HIS A 188 -20.09 2.67 -4.93
N TYR A 189 -20.39 1.41 -4.63
CA TYR A 189 -21.75 0.95 -4.34
C TYR A 189 -21.79 0.36 -2.93
N GLU A 190 -22.68 0.88 -2.08
CA GLU A 190 -22.68 0.61 -0.63
C GLU A 190 -22.58 -0.88 -0.24
N PRO A 191 -23.36 -1.81 -0.81
CA PRO A 191 -23.23 -3.24 -0.48
C PRO A 191 -21.82 -3.81 -0.73
N ILE A 192 -21.21 -3.43 -1.86
CA ILE A 192 -19.86 -3.87 -2.24
C ILE A 192 -18.83 -3.18 -1.34
N TYR A 193 -19.00 -1.89 -1.08
CA TYR A 193 -18.14 -1.10 -0.20
C TYR A 193 -18.06 -1.67 1.23
N ARG A 194 -19.21 -2.05 1.79
CA ARG A 194 -19.28 -2.71 3.11
C ARG A 194 -18.58 -4.06 3.10
N ALA A 195 -18.76 -4.87 2.05
CA ALA A 195 -18.10 -6.16 1.91
C ALA A 195 -16.57 -6.00 1.76
N PHE A 196 -16.14 -5.02 0.97
CA PHE A 196 -14.75 -4.62 0.81
C PHE A 196 -14.12 -4.24 2.16
N LEU A 197 -14.76 -3.36 2.94
CA LEU A 197 -14.28 -2.94 4.25
C LEU A 197 -14.07 -4.10 5.23
N ARG A 198 -15.04 -5.02 5.30
CA ARG A 198 -14.93 -6.21 6.16
C ARG A 198 -13.78 -7.10 5.72
N ARG A 199 -13.69 -7.40 4.41
CA ARG A 199 -12.61 -8.23 3.86
C ARG A 199 -11.24 -7.61 4.11
N LEU A 200 -11.11 -6.30 3.91
CA LEU A 200 -9.90 -5.55 4.20
C LEU A 200 -9.46 -5.75 5.66
N MET A 201 -10.33 -5.44 6.62
CA MET A 201 -9.97 -5.57 8.04
C MET A 201 -9.64 -7.00 8.44
N SER A 202 -10.33 -7.98 7.85
CA SER A 202 -10.06 -9.41 8.05
C SER A 202 -8.67 -9.80 7.56
N VAL A 203 -8.31 -9.40 6.33
CA VAL A 203 -6.99 -9.68 5.74
C VAL A 203 -5.87 -9.00 6.53
N LEU A 204 -6.07 -7.74 6.93
CA LEU A 204 -5.11 -7.02 7.78
C LEU A 204 -4.90 -7.75 9.10
N LYS A 205 -5.98 -8.12 9.79
CA LYS A 205 -5.93 -8.78 11.08
C LYS A 205 -5.26 -10.16 11.01
N ASN A 206 -5.57 -10.93 9.97
CA ASN A 206 -4.94 -12.24 9.73
C ASN A 206 -3.43 -12.14 9.46
N ASP A 207 -2.97 -11.00 8.93
CA ASP A 207 -1.54 -10.69 8.72
C ASP A 207 -0.90 -9.96 9.93
N GLY A 208 -1.57 -9.98 11.09
CA GLY A 208 -1.11 -9.36 12.34
C GLY A 208 -1.27 -7.83 12.41
N VAL A 209 -1.81 -7.18 11.38
CA VAL A 209 -1.98 -5.73 11.33
C VAL A 209 -3.20 -5.29 12.11
N ASN A 210 -2.97 -4.61 13.23
CA ASN A 210 -4.03 -4.14 14.11
C ASN A 210 -4.45 -2.67 13.90
N TRP A 211 -3.70 -1.88 13.14
CA TRP A 211 -4.04 -0.49 12.81
C TRP A 211 -3.72 -0.13 11.37
N ALA A 212 -4.58 0.66 10.74
CA ALA A 212 -4.38 1.13 9.38
C ALA A 212 -4.77 2.60 9.18
N GLU A 213 -3.96 3.33 8.40
CA GLU A 213 -4.22 4.71 7.99
C GLU A 213 -4.34 4.76 6.48
N LEU A 214 -5.55 5.01 5.98
CA LEU A 214 -5.91 4.74 4.60
C LEU A 214 -5.99 6.06 3.82
N ARG A 215 -5.01 6.32 2.96
CA ARG A 215 -5.03 7.35 1.92
C ARG A 215 -6.26 7.17 1.04
N PHE A 216 -7.11 8.17 1.08
CA PHE A 216 -8.44 8.18 0.50
C PHE A 216 -8.44 9.06 -0.75
N THR A 217 -8.57 8.47 -1.95
CA THR A 217 -8.38 9.17 -3.24
C THR A 217 -9.54 8.97 -4.21
N TRP A 218 -10.73 9.53 -3.98
CA TRP A 218 -11.80 9.46 -4.99
C TRP A 218 -12.59 10.74 -5.14
N SER A 219 -13.02 11.00 -6.37
CA SER A 219 -14.17 11.86 -6.61
C SER A 219 -15.42 11.15 -6.11
N LEU A 220 -16.26 11.86 -5.36
CA LEU A 220 -17.48 11.26 -4.81
C LEU A 220 -18.36 10.73 -5.92
N ASN A 221 -18.51 9.41 -5.92
CA ASN A 221 -19.35 8.70 -6.87
C ASN A 221 -20.19 7.62 -6.21
N TYR A 222 -20.35 7.72 -4.89
CA TYR A 222 -20.84 6.67 -4.02
C TYR A 222 -22.36 6.59 -4.05
N CYS A 223 -22.92 5.44 -4.37
CA CYS A 223 -24.35 5.18 -4.40
C CYS A 223 -24.75 4.28 -3.23
N ARG A 224 -25.84 4.64 -2.53
CA ARG A 224 -26.43 3.79 -1.48
C ARG A 224 -27.05 2.53 -2.06
N ASP A 225 -27.33 1.55 -1.19
CA ASP A 225 -28.03 0.33 -1.59
C ASP A 225 -29.35 0.68 -2.31
N ARG A 226 -29.51 0.12 -3.52
CA ARG A 226 -30.64 0.33 -4.43
C ARG A 226 -30.91 1.77 -4.85
N GLN A 227 -29.93 2.66 -4.76
CA GLN A 227 -30.01 4.02 -5.28
C GLN A 227 -29.11 4.16 -6.51
N GLU A 228 -29.61 4.84 -7.54
CA GLU A 228 -28.82 5.12 -8.76
C GLU A 228 -28.09 6.46 -8.70
N GLU A 229 -28.60 7.41 -7.91
CA GLU A 229 -27.99 8.72 -7.76
C GLU A 229 -26.86 8.67 -6.72
N PRO A 230 -25.67 9.19 -7.06
CA PRO A 230 -24.59 9.32 -6.09
C PRO A 230 -24.94 10.28 -4.94
N GLU A 231 -24.34 10.04 -3.79
CA GLU A 231 -24.34 10.99 -2.67
C GLU A 231 -23.70 12.32 -3.08
N LYS A 232 -24.09 13.40 -2.39
CA LYS A 232 -23.60 14.76 -2.65
C LYS A 232 -22.42 15.15 -1.78
N ASP A 233 -22.22 14.43 -0.67
CA ASP A 233 -21.12 14.59 0.26
C ASP A 233 -20.67 13.21 0.80
N TYR A 234 -19.60 13.20 1.59
CA TYR A 234 -18.99 11.97 2.09
C TYR A 234 -19.60 11.46 3.40
N THR A 235 -20.62 12.13 3.92
CA THR A 235 -21.18 11.85 5.26
C THR A 235 -21.62 10.39 5.38
N HIS A 236 -22.44 9.91 4.46
CA HIS A 236 -22.95 8.54 4.49
C HIS A 236 -21.84 7.51 4.29
N MET A 237 -20.88 7.79 3.41
CA MET A 237 -19.73 6.92 3.17
C MET A 237 -18.88 6.75 4.44
N PHE A 238 -18.61 7.83 5.17
CA PHE A 238 -17.86 7.80 6.42
C PHE A 238 -18.65 7.18 7.59
N GLN A 239 -19.98 7.35 7.62
CA GLN A 239 -20.85 6.58 8.54
C GLN A 239 -20.70 5.08 8.31
N VAL A 240 -20.65 4.64 7.05
CA VAL A 240 -20.41 3.23 6.73
C VAL A 240 -19.04 2.74 7.22
N ILE A 241 -17.98 3.55 7.09
CA ILE A 241 -16.66 3.21 7.66
C ILE A 241 -16.77 3.03 9.18
N GLU A 242 -17.35 3.99 9.89
CA GLU A 242 -17.52 3.95 11.35
C GLU A 242 -18.28 2.69 11.79
N GLU A 243 -19.40 2.39 11.13
CA GLU A 243 -20.24 1.23 11.41
C GLU A 243 -19.50 -0.10 11.19
N GLU A 244 -18.82 -0.27 10.06
CA GLU A 244 -18.13 -1.53 9.76
C GLU A 244 -16.91 -1.72 10.66
N VAL A 245 -16.17 -0.66 11.00
CA VAL A 245 -15.05 -0.73 11.96
C VAL A 245 -15.54 -1.11 13.36
N ALA A 246 -16.62 -0.48 13.84
CA ALA A 246 -17.20 -0.82 15.13
C ALA A 246 -17.70 -2.27 15.15
N ARG A 247 -18.36 -2.72 14.08
CA ARG A 247 -18.85 -4.09 13.94
C ARG A 247 -17.72 -5.11 13.92
N PHE A 248 -16.64 -4.85 13.16
CA PHE A 248 -15.50 -5.75 13.09
C PHE A 248 -14.82 -5.89 14.45
N LYS A 249 -14.55 -4.78 15.14
CA LYS A 249 -13.96 -4.79 16.50
C LYS A 249 -14.82 -5.51 17.55
N ALA A 250 -16.14 -5.57 17.35
CA ALA A 250 -17.06 -6.30 18.23
C ALA A 250 -17.21 -7.79 17.89
N SER A 251 -16.67 -8.22 16.74
CA SER A 251 -16.70 -9.61 16.30
C SER A 251 -15.53 -10.42 16.88
N PRO A 252 -15.63 -11.76 16.96
CA PRO A 252 -14.50 -12.61 17.35
C PRO A 252 -13.29 -12.46 16.40
N GLU A 253 -13.53 -12.24 15.11
CA GLU A 253 -12.48 -12.06 14.11
C GLU A 253 -11.67 -10.77 14.33
N GLY A 254 -12.32 -9.71 14.80
CA GLY A 254 -11.68 -8.43 15.07
C GLY A 254 -11.13 -8.28 16.49
N GLU A 255 -11.04 -9.37 17.28
CA GLU A 255 -10.52 -9.30 18.64
C GLU A 255 -9.08 -8.75 18.66
N GLY A 256 -8.85 -7.69 19.44
CA GLY A 256 -7.56 -7.00 19.50
C GLY A 256 -7.27 -6.06 18.32
N PHE A 257 -8.17 -5.92 17.34
CA PHE A 257 -8.02 -4.93 16.27
C PHE A 257 -8.17 -3.50 16.83
N TRP A 258 -7.20 -2.63 16.56
CA TRP A 258 -7.18 -1.27 17.12
C TRP A 258 -8.12 -0.35 16.35
N GLY A 259 -8.21 -0.52 15.03
CA GLY A 259 -9.11 0.21 14.15
C GLY A 259 -8.42 0.67 12.88
N LEU A 260 -9.05 1.63 12.20
CA LEU A 260 -8.47 2.33 11.07
C LEU A 260 -8.89 3.79 11.08
N THR A 261 -8.13 4.60 10.36
CA THR A 261 -8.45 6.00 10.04
C THR A 261 -8.10 6.27 8.58
N THR A 262 -8.39 7.46 8.07
CA THR A 262 -8.09 7.84 6.69
C THR A 262 -7.17 9.05 6.64
N ILE A 263 -6.38 9.15 5.56
CA ILE A 263 -5.66 10.37 5.20
C ILE A 263 -6.34 10.87 3.94
N TRP A 264 -6.94 12.05 3.99
CA TRP A 264 -7.62 12.59 2.82
C TRP A 264 -6.58 12.93 1.75
N THR A 265 -6.85 12.58 0.50
CA THR A 265 -5.91 12.89 -0.58
C THR A 265 -6.60 13.56 -1.76
N SER A 266 -5.84 14.39 -2.47
CA SER A 266 -6.22 14.90 -3.79
C SER A 266 -5.14 14.61 -4.80
N LEU A 267 -5.51 14.52 -6.08
CA LEU A 267 -4.54 14.37 -7.17
C LEU A 267 -3.76 15.68 -7.36
N ARG A 268 -2.43 15.61 -7.36
CA ARG A 268 -1.55 16.77 -7.63
C ARG A 268 -1.69 17.32 -9.06
N SER A 269 -2.27 16.55 -9.97
CA SER A 269 -2.61 16.98 -11.33
C SER A 269 -3.93 17.76 -11.40
N ASN A 270 -4.73 17.79 -10.33
CA ASN A 270 -6.01 18.49 -10.36
C ASN A 270 -5.81 20.00 -10.56
N PRO A 271 -6.65 20.64 -11.40
CA PRO A 271 -6.74 22.09 -11.43
C PRO A 271 -7.14 22.66 -10.06
N THR A 272 -6.83 23.93 -9.82
CA THR A 272 -7.05 24.60 -8.53
C THR A 272 -8.48 24.45 -8.00
N ARG A 273 -9.51 24.60 -8.85
CA ARG A 273 -10.91 24.54 -8.39
C ARG A 273 -11.30 23.15 -7.85
N PRO A 274 -11.17 22.03 -8.60
CA PRO A 274 -11.42 20.70 -8.07
C PRO A 274 -10.57 20.33 -6.85
N LEU A 275 -9.32 20.83 -6.79
CA LEU A 275 -8.44 20.63 -5.64
C LEU A 275 -8.98 21.32 -4.39
N VAL A 276 -9.40 22.57 -4.50
CA VAL A 276 -10.00 23.35 -3.40
C VAL A 276 -11.35 22.78 -2.98
N GLU A 277 -12.18 22.32 -3.92
CA GLU A 277 -13.45 21.63 -3.63
C GLU A 277 -13.21 20.32 -2.86
N SER A 278 -12.18 19.54 -3.21
CA SER A 278 -11.78 18.34 -2.45
C SER A 278 -11.30 18.69 -1.03
N MET A 279 -10.53 19.76 -0.89
CA MET A 279 -10.07 20.27 0.42
C MET A 279 -11.23 20.73 1.31
N ASP A 280 -12.27 21.35 0.74
CA ASP A 280 -13.48 21.73 1.48
C ASP A 280 -14.26 20.50 1.96
N HIS A 281 -14.40 19.47 1.11
CA HIS A 281 -14.96 18.19 1.51
C HIS A 281 -14.14 17.51 2.65
N CYS A 282 -12.82 17.61 2.60
CA CYS A 282 -11.96 17.12 3.69
C CYS A 282 -12.28 17.81 5.01
N ILE A 283 -12.34 19.15 5.02
CA ILE A 283 -12.62 19.95 6.23
C ILE A 283 -14.00 19.63 6.78
N THR A 284 -15.04 19.68 5.93
CA THR A 284 -16.42 19.40 6.35
C THR A 284 -16.60 17.97 6.87
N THR A 285 -15.93 16.99 6.26
CA THR A 285 -15.95 15.60 6.75
C THR A 285 -15.16 15.46 8.06
N LYS A 286 -14.03 16.16 8.22
CA LYS A 286 -13.22 16.16 9.44
C LYS A 286 -13.98 16.74 10.63
N ILE A 287 -14.80 17.77 10.42
CA ILE A 287 -15.69 18.32 11.46
C ILE A 287 -16.66 17.25 11.97
N GLN A 288 -17.20 16.43 11.08
CA GLN A 288 -18.17 15.39 11.44
C GLN A 288 -17.51 14.13 12.02
N PHE A 289 -16.37 13.72 11.48
CA PHE A 289 -15.66 12.48 11.83
C PHE A 289 -14.20 12.74 12.20
N PRO A 290 -13.92 13.49 13.29
CA PRO A 290 -12.56 13.91 13.64
C PRO A 290 -11.60 12.74 13.88
N HIS A 291 -12.12 11.58 14.29
CA HIS A 291 -11.36 10.36 14.55
C HIS A 291 -11.07 9.51 13.29
N LEU A 292 -11.80 9.72 12.18
CA LEU A 292 -11.63 8.98 10.93
C LEU A 292 -10.78 9.71 9.89
N ILE A 293 -10.38 10.96 10.13
CA ILE A 293 -9.47 11.69 9.23
C ILE A 293 -8.23 12.13 10.02
N ALA A 294 -7.10 11.47 9.79
CA ALA A 294 -5.82 11.77 10.43
C ALA A 294 -5.11 12.99 9.84
N GLY A 295 -5.35 13.32 8.57
CA GLY A 295 -4.71 14.47 7.91
C GLY A 295 -4.92 14.49 6.40
N TYR A 296 -4.01 15.18 5.70
CA TYR A 296 -4.12 15.46 4.27
C TYR A 296 -2.83 15.17 3.50
N ASP A 297 -2.98 14.79 2.23
CA ASP A 297 -1.87 14.55 1.28
C ASP A 297 -2.24 14.90 -0.18
N VAL A 298 -1.23 15.03 -1.04
CA VAL A 298 -1.35 15.13 -2.49
C VAL A 298 -0.65 13.96 -3.19
N VAL A 299 -1.43 13.14 -3.88
CA VAL A 299 -1.01 11.88 -4.53
C VAL A 299 -0.98 12.01 -6.06
N GLY A 300 -0.50 10.97 -6.74
CA GLY A 300 -0.42 10.86 -8.20
C GLY A 300 1.02 10.91 -8.69
N PHE A 301 1.22 10.68 -10.00
CA PHE A 301 2.55 10.57 -10.61
C PHE A 301 3.41 11.81 -10.34
N GLU A 302 4.42 11.67 -9.47
CA GLU A 302 5.18 12.80 -8.93
C GLU A 302 5.92 13.59 -10.02
N ASP A 303 6.55 12.90 -10.97
CA ASP A 303 7.39 13.49 -12.03
C ASP A 303 6.59 14.29 -13.08
N PHE A 304 5.31 13.99 -13.28
CA PHE A 304 4.45 14.67 -14.26
C PHE A 304 3.38 15.56 -13.62
N GLY A 305 3.19 15.45 -12.30
CA GLY A 305 2.25 16.26 -11.54
C GLY A 305 2.82 17.63 -11.15
N ARG A 306 1.99 18.46 -10.50
CA ARG A 306 2.47 19.71 -9.90
C ARG A 306 3.37 19.39 -8.70
N PRO A 307 4.59 19.96 -8.60
CA PRO A 307 5.38 19.89 -7.37
C PRO A 307 4.68 20.66 -6.24
N LEU A 308 5.09 20.40 -4.99
CA LEU A 308 4.53 21.03 -3.80
C LEU A 308 4.67 22.56 -3.83
N VAL A 309 5.79 23.09 -4.34
CA VAL A 309 6.00 24.53 -4.53
C VAL A 309 4.90 25.19 -5.36
N ASP A 310 4.39 24.50 -6.39
CA ASP A 310 3.32 25.02 -7.24
C ASP A 310 1.95 24.96 -6.55
N LEU A 311 1.80 24.10 -5.53
CA LEU A 311 0.58 23.90 -4.76
C LEU A 311 0.53 24.76 -3.49
N LEU A 312 1.58 25.55 -3.20
CA LEU A 312 1.64 26.40 -2.00
C LEU A 312 0.44 27.33 -1.80
N PRO A 313 -0.13 27.99 -2.85
CA PRO A 313 -1.31 28.82 -2.67
C PRO A 313 -2.50 28.04 -2.11
N GLU A 314 -2.80 26.87 -2.68
CA GLU A 314 -3.88 26.00 -2.24
C GLU A 314 -3.60 25.39 -0.86
N LEU A 315 -2.36 24.97 -0.58
CA LEU A 315 -1.98 24.40 0.71
C LEU A 315 -2.03 25.43 1.85
N PHE A 316 -1.64 26.68 1.60
CA PHE A 316 -1.78 27.76 2.59
C PHE A 316 -3.22 28.21 2.78
N TRP A 317 -4.02 28.24 1.71
CA TRP A 317 -5.46 28.42 1.83
C TRP A 317 -6.06 27.32 2.72
N PHE A 318 -5.72 26.06 2.48
CA PHE A 318 -6.21 24.92 3.26
C PHE A 318 -5.85 25.02 4.74
N ARG A 319 -4.57 25.28 5.08
CA ARG A 319 -4.15 25.50 6.46
C ARG A 319 -4.91 26.63 7.14
N LYS A 320 -5.15 27.73 6.40
CA LYS A 320 -5.91 28.86 6.92
C LYS A 320 -7.36 28.47 7.20
N GLN A 321 -8.03 27.78 6.27
CA GLN A 321 -9.40 27.30 6.48
C GLN A 321 -9.49 26.32 7.65
N CYS A 322 -8.54 25.39 7.78
CA CYS A 322 -8.49 24.47 8.91
C CYS A 322 -8.41 25.22 10.26
N ALA A 323 -7.61 26.29 10.31
CA ALA A 323 -7.50 27.12 11.51
C ALA A 323 -8.78 27.94 11.79
N GLU A 324 -9.47 28.43 10.76
CA GLU A 324 -10.74 29.16 10.90
C GLU A 324 -11.87 28.24 11.38
N GLU A 325 -11.94 27.01 10.86
CA GLU A 325 -12.92 25.99 11.25
C GLU A 325 -12.54 25.22 12.53
N GLY A 326 -11.35 25.47 13.08
CA GLY A 326 -10.89 24.83 14.31
C GLY A 326 -10.60 23.33 14.18
N VAL A 327 -10.25 22.85 12.98
CA VAL A 327 -9.90 21.44 12.73
C VAL A 327 -8.40 21.22 12.62
N ASN A 328 -7.94 20.06 13.08
CA ASN A 328 -6.55 19.64 12.99
C ASN A 328 -6.32 18.70 11.79
N LEU A 329 -5.66 19.21 10.75
CA LEU A 329 -5.36 18.46 9.52
C LEU A 329 -3.85 18.59 9.18
N PRO A 330 -3.00 17.77 9.82
CA PRO A 330 -1.56 17.72 9.51
C PRO A 330 -1.31 17.08 8.13
N PHE A 331 -0.12 17.30 7.58
CA PHE A 331 0.28 16.75 6.29
C PHE A 331 1.05 15.43 6.38
N PHE A 332 0.86 14.59 5.36
CA PHE A 332 1.52 13.29 5.19
C PHE A 332 2.04 13.11 3.75
N PHE A 333 2.80 14.10 3.28
CA PHE A 333 3.10 14.26 1.85
C PHE A 333 3.81 13.08 1.20
N HIS A 334 3.35 12.67 0.01
CA HIS A 334 4.21 12.03 -0.98
C HIS A 334 5.28 13.02 -1.47
N ALA A 335 6.55 12.65 -1.32
CA ALA A 335 7.66 13.45 -1.82
C ALA A 335 8.90 12.60 -2.09
N GLY A 336 9.58 12.88 -3.19
CA GLY A 336 10.85 12.25 -3.55
C GLY A 336 10.71 10.81 -4.08
N GLU A 337 9.54 10.40 -4.56
CA GLU A 337 9.32 9.19 -5.36
C GLU A 337 9.83 9.39 -6.80
N THR A 338 11.12 9.68 -6.93
CA THR A 338 11.75 9.98 -8.22
C THR A 338 13.19 9.50 -8.26
N LEU A 339 13.69 9.22 -9.47
CA LEU A 339 15.10 9.00 -9.73
C LEU A 339 15.87 10.32 -9.97
N GLY A 340 15.16 11.44 -10.05
CA GLY A 340 15.75 12.77 -10.22
C GLY A 340 16.71 13.17 -9.09
N ASP A 341 17.61 14.09 -9.40
CA ASP A 341 18.57 14.70 -8.46
C ASP A 341 18.67 16.19 -8.80
N GLY A 342 18.23 17.06 -7.89
CA GLY A 342 18.13 18.51 -8.15
C GLY A 342 17.02 18.89 -9.14
N THR A 343 16.03 18.01 -9.34
CA THR A 343 14.85 18.28 -10.18
C THR A 343 13.75 18.99 -9.38
N ALA A 344 12.73 19.51 -10.07
CA ALA A 344 11.55 20.06 -9.41
C ALA A 344 10.81 19.00 -8.56
N THR A 345 10.71 17.76 -9.05
CA THR A 345 10.11 16.64 -8.30
C THR A 345 10.91 16.31 -7.04
N ASP A 346 12.23 16.18 -7.19
CA ASP A 346 13.13 15.89 -6.07
C ASP A 346 13.08 16.99 -4.99
N SER A 347 12.85 18.25 -5.42
CA SER A 347 12.69 19.39 -4.53
C SER A 347 11.48 19.30 -3.60
N ASN A 348 10.49 18.42 -3.90
CA ASN A 348 9.36 18.17 -3.01
C ASN A 348 9.79 17.68 -1.61
N LEU A 349 10.96 17.04 -1.48
CA LEU A 349 11.50 16.67 -0.17
C LEU A 349 11.76 17.89 0.72
N TYR A 350 12.29 18.97 0.15
CA TYR A 350 12.54 20.23 0.86
C TYR A 350 11.21 20.83 1.30
N ASP A 351 10.27 20.94 0.36
CA ASP A 351 8.97 21.55 0.61
C ASP A 351 8.16 20.77 1.66
N ALA A 352 8.13 19.44 1.58
CA ALA A 352 7.42 18.60 2.54
C ALA A 352 7.96 18.80 3.97
N ILE A 353 9.28 18.87 4.13
CA ILE A 353 9.93 19.11 5.42
C ILE A 353 9.64 20.53 5.94
N LEU A 354 9.70 21.54 5.07
CA LEU A 354 9.44 22.94 5.41
C LEU A 354 7.97 23.21 5.75
N LEU A 355 7.05 22.53 5.08
CA LEU A 355 5.61 22.58 5.36
C LEU A 355 5.24 21.89 6.67
N GLY A 356 6.17 21.14 7.26
CA GLY A 356 5.99 20.48 8.57
C GLY A 356 5.24 19.16 8.48
N THR A 357 5.45 18.39 7.42
CA THR A 357 4.86 17.05 7.28
C THR A 357 5.22 16.15 8.48
N ARG A 358 4.28 15.30 8.91
CA ARG A 358 4.52 14.33 9.97
C ARG A 358 5.30 13.13 9.48
N ARG A 359 4.98 12.70 8.25
CA ARG A 359 5.61 11.57 7.56
C ARG A 359 5.78 11.90 6.08
N ILE A 360 6.73 11.23 5.42
CA ILE A 360 6.99 11.37 3.99
C ILE A 360 6.71 10.03 3.31
N GLY A 361 5.81 10.02 2.32
CA GLY A 361 5.58 8.88 1.43
C GLY A 361 6.78 8.66 0.51
N HIS A 362 7.30 7.43 0.48
CA HIS A 362 8.46 6.95 -0.28
C HIS A 362 9.81 7.53 0.14
N ALA A 363 10.02 8.82 -0.11
CA ALA A 363 11.31 9.52 0.00
C ALA A 363 12.47 8.79 -0.71
N TYR A 364 12.21 8.25 -1.90
CA TYR A 364 13.16 7.44 -2.65
C TYR A 364 14.47 8.20 -2.96
N SER A 365 14.40 9.49 -3.28
CA SER A 365 15.58 10.31 -3.57
C SER A 365 16.28 10.87 -2.32
N LEU A 366 15.76 10.65 -1.10
CA LEU A 366 16.26 11.27 0.14
C LEU A 366 17.73 10.94 0.44
N TYR A 367 18.22 9.75 0.06
CA TYR A 367 19.61 9.35 0.27
C TYR A 367 20.63 10.26 -0.42
N LYS A 368 20.19 11.03 -1.43
CA LYS A 368 21.01 12.00 -2.17
C LYS A 368 21.17 13.33 -1.42
N HIS A 369 20.41 13.53 -0.33
CA HIS A 369 20.30 14.80 0.39
C HIS A 369 20.70 14.67 1.88
N PRO A 370 22.00 14.58 2.22
CA PRO A 370 22.45 14.39 3.60
C PRO A 370 21.89 15.39 4.61
N LEU A 371 21.78 16.67 4.23
CA LEU A 371 21.21 17.70 5.10
C LEU A 371 19.71 17.48 5.37
N LEU A 372 18.96 16.99 4.38
CA LEU A 372 17.55 16.66 4.58
C LEU A 372 17.40 15.42 5.47
N ILE A 373 18.30 14.44 5.37
CA ILE A 373 18.33 13.29 6.28
C ILE A 373 18.48 13.75 7.74
N ASP A 374 19.39 14.70 8.00
CA ASP A 374 19.59 15.26 9.34
C ASP A 374 18.35 16.00 9.82
N MET A 375 17.71 16.80 8.95
CA MET A 375 16.46 17.49 9.28
C MET A 375 15.30 16.53 9.56
N VAL A 376 15.15 15.46 8.78
CA VAL A 376 14.14 14.40 8.98
C VAL A 376 14.30 13.77 10.36
N LYS A 377 15.54 13.42 10.73
CA LYS A 377 15.86 12.86 12.06
C LYS A 377 15.59 13.86 13.19
N GLU A 378 16.08 15.09 13.06
CA GLU A 378 15.92 16.15 14.07
C GLU A 378 14.44 16.46 14.33
N LYS A 379 13.66 16.58 13.25
CA LYS A 379 12.23 16.88 13.29
C LYS A 379 11.35 15.66 13.59
N ARG A 380 11.95 14.46 13.69
CA ARG A 380 11.25 13.18 13.92
C ARG A 380 10.16 12.91 12.87
N ILE A 381 10.49 13.15 11.61
CA ILE A 381 9.63 12.83 10.48
C ILE A 381 9.88 11.36 10.13
N LEU A 382 8.83 10.55 10.05
CA LEU A 382 8.95 9.16 9.60
C LEU A 382 8.99 9.12 8.08
N VAL A 383 9.83 8.26 7.50
CA VAL A 383 9.71 7.91 6.09
C VAL A 383 8.88 6.62 5.95
N GLU A 384 7.84 6.66 5.15
CA GLU A 384 7.05 5.49 4.74
C GLU A 384 7.72 4.91 3.49
N SER A 385 8.69 4.02 3.68
CA SER A 385 9.61 3.63 2.61
C SER A 385 9.61 2.15 2.28
N ARG A 386 10.23 1.87 1.14
CA ARG A 386 10.84 0.60 0.76
C ARG A 386 12.39 0.61 0.86
N ALA A 387 13.04 1.63 1.48
CA ALA A 387 14.53 1.73 1.63
C ALA A 387 15.10 2.67 2.74
N ARG A 388 16.01 2.13 3.60
CA ARG A 388 17.00 2.67 4.60
C ARG A 388 16.95 4.14 5.19
N SER A 389 16.15 4.43 6.24
CA SER A 389 16.30 5.52 7.27
C SER A 389 15.30 5.30 8.46
N PRO A 390 14.99 6.19 9.45
CA PRO A 390 13.94 5.85 10.43
C PRO A 390 12.60 5.72 9.70
N MET A 391 12.15 4.49 9.58
CA MET A 391 11.15 4.10 8.60
C MET A 391 10.13 3.16 9.19
N SER A 392 8.96 3.17 8.56
CA SER A 392 8.06 2.03 8.52
C SER A 392 8.02 1.50 7.10
N LEU A 393 7.87 0.19 6.94
CA LEU A 393 7.46 -0.39 5.66
C LEU A 393 5.99 -0.05 5.39
N CYS A 394 5.67 0.17 4.11
CA CYS A 394 4.34 0.42 3.58
C CYS A 394 4.20 -0.35 2.27
N ASN A 395 3.13 -1.13 2.11
CA ASN A 395 2.89 -1.92 0.91
C ASN A 395 2.15 -1.15 -0.20
N ASP A 396 1.68 0.06 0.11
CA ASP A 396 1.04 1.00 -0.82
C ASP A 396 -0.25 0.42 -1.44
N ASP A 397 -0.11 -0.29 -2.57
CA ASP A 397 -1.21 -0.79 -3.41
C ASP A 397 -1.06 -2.30 -3.69
N PRO A 398 -0.95 -3.15 -2.65
CA PRO A 398 -0.48 -4.52 -2.76
C PRO A 398 -1.28 -5.38 -3.74
N ALA A 399 -2.62 -5.28 -3.72
CA ALA A 399 -3.48 -6.05 -4.61
C ALA A 399 -3.28 -5.63 -6.08
N MET A 400 -3.13 -4.32 -6.33
CA MET A 400 -2.89 -3.80 -7.67
C MET A 400 -1.48 -4.07 -8.18
N LEU A 401 -0.50 -4.20 -7.29
CA LEU A 401 0.87 -4.57 -7.61
C LEU A 401 1.05 -6.10 -7.76
N GLY A 402 -0.05 -6.86 -7.74
CA GLY A 402 -0.05 -8.31 -7.99
C GLY A 402 0.40 -9.15 -6.80
N GLN A 403 0.34 -8.62 -5.58
CA GLN A 403 0.65 -9.39 -4.36
C GLN A 403 -0.51 -10.29 -3.93
N ASP A 404 -1.68 -10.20 -4.59
CA ASP A 404 -2.95 -10.94 -4.37
C ASP A 404 -3.56 -10.82 -2.95
N THR A 405 -2.78 -10.44 -1.94
CA THR A 405 -3.19 -10.19 -0.57
C THR A 405 -2.92 -8.74 -0.20
N SER A 406 -3.30 -8.34 1.00
CA SER A 406 -3.13 -6.95 1.46
C SER A 406 -2.36 -6.84 2.76
N GLY A 407 -1.73 -7.95 3.13
CA GLY A 407 -0.75 -8.01 4.21
C GLY A 407 0.54 -7.28 3.88
N MET A 408 1.34 -7.07 4.92
CA MET A 408 2.69 -6.51 4.91
C MET A 408 3.76 -7.58 4.73
N SER A 409 3.43 -8.86 4.91
CA SER A 409 4.40 -9.96 4.90
C SER A 409 5.27 -10.00 3.65
N HIS A 410 4.71 -9.71 2.48
CA HIS A 410 5.47 -9.65 1.23
C HIS A 410 6.54 -8.53 1.25
N ASP A 411 6.19 -7.31 1.66
CA ASP A 411 7.12 -6.18 1.75
C ASP A 411 8.18 -6.37 2.84
N PHE A 412 7.81 -6.97 3.99
CA PHE A 412 8.76 -7.35 5.03
C PHE A 412 9.73 -8.43 4.53
N TRP A 413 9.25 -9.41 3.77
CA TRP A 413 10.08 -10.42 3.14
C TRP A 413 11.05 -9.80 2.12
N GLN A 414 10.56 -8.91 1.25
CA GLN A 414 11.42 -8.19 0.29
C GLN A 414 12.49 -7.35 0.99
N ALA A 415 12.15 -6.66 2.07
CA ALA A 415 13.12 -5.89 2.84
C ALA A 415 14.19 -6.80 3.49
N LEU A 416 13.76 -7.92 4.08
CA LEU A 416 14.65 -8.89 4.71
C LEU A 416 15.62 -9.54 3.71
N GLN A 417 15.13 -9.91 2.52
CA GLN A 417 15.97 -10.50 1.47
C GLN A 417 16.82 -9.46 0.73
N GLY A 418 16.33 -8.24 0.59
CA GLY A 418 16.97 -7.19 -0.20
C GLY A 418 18.04 -6.39 0.55
N TRP A 419 17.96 -6.28 1.87
CA TRP A 419 18.90 -5.48 2.66
C TRP A 419 19.88 -6.35 3.43
N ASP A 420 21.13 -6.37 2.97
CA ASP A 420 22.24 -7.13 3.60
C ASP A 420 22.45 -6.85 5.10
N ASN A 421 21.94 -5.73 5.61
CA ASN A 421 22.10 -5.32 7.00
C ASN A 421 20.80 -5.36 7.81
N LEU A 422 19.71 -5.91 7.27
CA LEU A 422 18.44 -6.01 7.97
C LEU A 422 18.33 -7.39 8.64
N GLY A 423 18.67 -7.46 9.91
CA GLY A 423 18.39 -8.62 10.75
C GLY A 423 17.06 -8.52 11.49
N LEU A 424 16.76 -9.51 12.33
CA LEU A 424 15.55 -9.57 13.15
C LEU A 424 15.31 -8.30 13.98
N ALA A 425 16.37 -7.74 14.59
CA ALA A 425 16.29 -6.49 15.34
C ALA A 425 15.88 -5.29 14.46
N GLY A 426 16.31 -5.28 13.20
CA GLY A 426 15.90 -4.27 12.22
C GLY A 426 14.43 -4.40 11.85
N LEU A 427 13.94 -5.62 11.63
CA LEU A 427 12.52 -5.88 11.39
C LEU A 427 11.66 -5.42 12.57
N GLY A 428 12.07 -5.74 13.80
CA GLY A 428 11.41 -5.27 15.02
C GLY A 428 11.38 -3.74 15.07
N SER A 429 12.50 -3.08 14.76
CA SER A 429 12.54 -1.61 14.75
C SER A 429 11.60 -0.99 13.70
N LEU A 430 11.49 -1.56 12.49
CA LEU A 430 10.56 -1.09 11.46
C LEU A 430 9.11 -1.26 11.92
N ALA A 431 8.76 -2.40 12.52
CA ALA A 431 7.44 -2.67 13.05
C ALA A 431 7.11 -1.75 14.24
N GLU A 432 8.04 -1.51 15.16
CA GLU A 432 7.86 -0.56 16.27
C GLU A 432 7.64 0.86 15.77
N ASN A 433 8.44 1.31 14.80
CA ASN A 433 8.32 2.64 14.22
C ASN A 433 6.93 2.86 13.61
N SER A 434 6.36 1.81 13.00
CA SER A 434 5.01 1.88 12.45
C SER A 434 3.98 2.31 13.50
N VAL A 435 4.09 1.81 14.74
CA VAL A 435 3.21 2.14 15.88
C VAL A 435 3.59 3.50 16.48
N ARG A 436 4.89 3.75 16.63
CA ARG A 436 5.43 4.99 17.20
C ARG A 436 5.09 6.21 16.37
N TRP A 437 4.79 6.06 15.08
CA TRP A 437 4.36 7.14 14.20
C TRP A 437 2.95 6.97 13.64
N SER A 438 2.08 6.16 14.25
CA SER A 438 0.64 6.13 13.92
C SER A 438 -0.14 7.34 14.45
N ALA A 439 -1.16 7.80 13.74
CA ALA A 439 -2.13 8.81 14.16
C ALA A 439 -3.35 8.16 14.84
N PHE A 440 -3.16 7.67 16.08
CA PHE A 440 -4.24 7.06 16.86
C PHE A 440 -5.30 8.05 17.36
N GLU A 441 -4.90 9.31 17.54
CA GLU A 441 -5.70 10.39 18.10
C GLU A 441 -5.59 11.64 17.22
N ASP A 442 -6.54 12.56 17.38
CA ASP A 442 -6.53 13.85 16.69
C ASP A 442 -5.58 14.85 17.39
N GLU A 443 -4.29 14.51 17.40
CA GLU A 443 -3.26 15.24 18.14
C GLU A 443 -2.84 16.51 17.39
N GLY A 444 -2.69 17.63 18.08
CA GLY A 444 -1.97 18.80 17.54
C GLY A 444 -0.46 18.54 17.40
N GLN A 445 0.29 19.49 16.81
CA GLN A 445 1.72 19.29 16.55
C GLN A 445 2.55 19.04 17.83
N ALA A 446 2.26 19.76 18.92
CA ALA A 446 2.99 19.60 20.18
C ALA A 446 2.72 18.23 20.83
N GLU A 447 1.45 17.80 20.81
CA GLU A 447 1.00 16.50 21.32
C GLU A 447 1.61 15.37 20.51
N TRP A 448 1.56 15.44 19.17
CA TRP A 448 2.19 14.48 18.26
C TRP A 448 3.67 14.26 18.59
N ILE A 449 4.45 15.34 18.67
CA ILE A 449 5.89 15.25 18.94
C ILE A 449 6.16 14.71 20.35
N LYS A 450 5.34 15.08 21.34
CA LYS A 450 5.41 14.53 22.69
C LYS A 450 5.12 13.03 22.68
N GLY A 451 4.03 12.60 22.03
CA GLY A 451 3.62 11.21 21.89
C GLY A 451 4.69 10.36 21.23
N VAL A 452 5.31 10.82 20.13
CA VAL A 452 6.42 10.13 19.46
C VAL A 452 7.65 9.99 20.38
N ARG A 453 7.98 11.05 21.13
CA ARG A 453 9.13 11.05 22.07
C ARG A 453 8.91 10.11 23.24
N GLU A 454 7.71 10.14 23.81
CA GLU A 454 7.35 9.42 25.02
C GLU A 454 6.76 8.03 24.72
N ALA A 455 6.67 7.59 23.45
CA ALA A 455 5.97 6.35 23.09
C ALA A 455 6.48 5.08 23.83
N SER A 456 7.71 5.04 24.34
CA SER A 456 8.17 3.88 25.15
C SER A 456 7.87 4.01 26.63
N LEU A 457 7.77 5.22 27.18
CA LEU A 457 7.78 5.50 28.62
C LEU A 457 6.56 6.25 29.12
N GLY A 458 5.73 6.76 28.21
CA GLY A 458 4.53 7.51 28.52
C GLY A 458 3.35 6.61 28.92
N ASP A 459 2.21 7.27 29.08
CA ASP A 459 0.93 6.70 29.51
C ASP A 459 -0.21 6.93 28.50
N GLY A 460 0.02 7.72 27.44
CA GLY A 460 -0.94 7.94 26.36
C GLY A 460 -1.18 6.71 25.47
N ILE A 461 -2.14 6.81 24.53
CA ILE A 461 -2.55 5.67 23.68
C ILE A 461 -1.38 5.06 22.92
N LYS A 462 -0.49 5.90 22.38
CA LYS A 462 0.67 5.47 21.61
C LYS A 462 1.63 4.64 22.47
N ALA A 463 1.82 5.02 23.73
CA ALA A 463 2.62 4.24 24.66
C ALA A 463 1.95 2.94 25.08
N LYS A 464 0.62 2.92 25.22
CA LYS A 464 -0.14 1.68 25.40
C LYS A 464 0.03 0.74 24.20
N ARG A 465 -0.09 1.23 22.97
CA ARG A 465 0.10 0.43 21.75
C ARG A 465 1.52 -0.10 21.57
N ILE A 466 2.53 0.68 21.95
CA ILE A 466 3.93 0.19 21.98
C ILE A 466 4.11 -0.93 23.00
N LYS A 467 3.48 -0.86 24.19
CA LYS A 467 3.53 -1.96 25.17
C LYS A 467 2.84 -3.22 24.66
N GLU A 468 1.67 -3.07 24.03
CA GLU A 468 0.99 -4.17 23.35
C GLU A 468 1.87 -4.77 22.24
N TRP A 469 2.55 -3.92 21.45
CA TRP A 469 3.52 -4.36 20.44
C TRP A 469 4.68 -5.17 21.02
N GLN A 470 5.27 -4.69 22.12
CA GLN A 470 6.40 -5.35 22.76
C GLN A 470 6.03 -6.76 23.22
N VAL A 471 4.83 -6.95 23.78
CA VAL A 471 4.35 -8.26 24.21
C VAL A 471 4.21 -9.22 23.02
N GLU A 472 3.57 -8.80 21.92
CA GLU A 472 3.43 -9.64 20.73
C GLU A 472 4.79 -9.91 20.05
N TRP A 473 5.69 -8.93 20.04
CA TRP A 473 7.05 -9.10 19.50
C TRP A 473 7.90 -10.08 20.33
N GLU A 474 7.77 -10.06 21.66
CA GLU A 474 8.46 -11.02 22.53
C GLU A 474 7.92 -12.44 22.32
N LYS A 475 6.60 -12.61 22.18
CA LYS A 475 6.00 -13.90 21.82
C LYS A 475 6.51 -14.40 20.47
N PHE A 476 6.60 -13.52 19.48
CA PHE A 476 7.17 -13.86 18.17
C PHE A 476 8.61 -14.36 18.29
N CYS A 477 9.46 -13.61 18.97
CA CYS A 477 10.85 -13.98 19.19
C CYS A 477 10.98 -15.33 19.92
N LEU A 478 10.16 -15.54 20.96
CA LEU A 478 10.13 -16.80 21.71
C LEU A 478 9.70 -17.98 20.83
N TRP A 479 8.70 -17.77 19.98
CA TRP A 479 8.25 -18.78 19.03
C TRP A 479 9.37 -19.16 18.05
N ILE A 480 10.09 -18.18 17.46
CA ILE A 480 11.23 -18.47 16.57
C ILE A 480 12.26 -19.36 17.27
N VAL A 481 12.65 -19.01 18.50
CA VAL A 481 13.65 -19.77 19.26
C VAL A 481 13.13 -21.18 19.59
N THR A 482 11.86 -21.31 19.91
CA THR A 482 11.26 -22.61 20.26
C THR A 482 11.14 -23.54 19.05
N GLU A 483 10.75 -22.99 17.89
CA GLU A 483 10.51 -23.77 16.68
C GLU A 483 11.82 -24.11 15.94
N TYR A 484 12.74 -23.14 15.83
CA TYR A 484 13.94 -23.26 14.98
C TYR A 484 15.25 -23.29 15.77
N GLY A 485 15.23 -23.07 17.08
CA GLY A 485 16.46 -22.95 17.88
C GLY A 485 17.36 -24.19 17.81
N GLU A 486 16.78 -25.39 17.76
CA GLU A 486 17.55 -26.65 17.69
C GLU A 486 18.23 -26.85 16.32
N GLU A 487 17.62 -26.40 15.22
CA GLU A 487 18.21 -26.53 13.87
C GLU A 487 19.44 -25.63 13.67
N PHE A 488 19.51 -24.53 14.41
CA PHE A 488 20.58 -23.54 14.32
C PHE A 488 21.45 -23.50 15.57
N ASP A 489 21.40 -24.56 16.40
CA ASP A 489 22.28 -24.69 17.55
C ASP A 489 23.75 -24.74 17.06
N PRO A 490 24.58 -23.75 17.44
CA PRO A 490 25.98 -23.73 17.05
C PRO A 490 26.76 -24.97 17.53
N ASP A 491 26.30 -25.66 18.58
CA ASP A 491 26.93 -26.88 19.07
C ASP A 491 26.56 -28.12 18.22
N VAL A 492 25.46 -28.07 17.45
CA VAL A 492 25.05 -29.13 16.51
C VAL A 492 25.65 -28.91 15.11
N ALA A 493 25.81 -27.65 14.67
CA ALA A 493 26.37 -27.31 13.36
C ALA A 493 27.85 -27.73 13.18
N VAL A 494 28.60 -27.89 14.28
CA VAL A 494 30.00 -28.37 14.29
C VAL A 494 30.10 -29.90 14.17
N SER A 495 28.98 -30.62 14.24
CA SER A 495 28.97 -32.10 14.29
C SER A 495 28.75 -32.80 12.95
N LYS A 496 28.47 -32.08 11.84
CA LYS A 496 28.43 -32.70 10.52
C LYS A 496 29.87 -32.93 10.02
N PRO A 497 30.30 -34.19 9.81
CA PRO A 497 31.58 -34.46 9.18
C PRO A 497 31.56 -33.89 7.76
N VAL A 498 32.66 -33.24 7.37
CA VAL A 498 32.96 -33.09 5.94
C VAL A 498 33.23 -34.51 5.44
N ASP A 499 32.32 -35.08 4.66
CA ASP A 499 32.59 -36.34 3.95
C ASP A 499 33.76 -36.08 2.98
N GLU A 500 34.94 -36.58 3.34
CA GLU A 500 36.18 -36.57 2.55
C GLU A 500 36.12 -37.49 1.31
N GLU A 501 34.95 -37.77 0.74
CA GLU A 501 34.79 -38.74 -0.36
C GLU A 501 34.28 -38.14 -1.68
N SER A 502 34.65 -36.89 -2.00
CA SER A 502 34.53 -36.35 -3.36
C SER A 502 35.76 -35.57 -3.84
N ALA A 503 36.94 -36.04 -3.46
CA ALA A 503 38.21 -35.66 -4.09
C ALA A 503 38.76 -36.82 -4.94
N ILE A 504 38.12 -37.09 -6.09
CA ILE A 504 38.74 -37.66 -7.31
C ILE A 504 38.11 -37.00 -8.52
#